data_AF-A0A8C9ZH67-F1
#
_entry.id   AF-A0A8C9ZH67-F1
#
_cell.length_a   1.000
_cell.length_b   1.000
_cell.length_c   1.000
_cell.angle_alpha   90.00
_cell.angle_beta   90.00
_cell.angle_gamma   90.00
#
_symmetry.space_group_name_H-M   'P 1'
#
loop_
_entity.id
_entity.type
_entity.pdbx_description
1 polymer ?
#
loop_
_entity_poly.entity_id
_entity_poly.type
_entity_poly.pdbx_seq_one_letter_code
_entity_poly.pdbx_strand_id
1 'polypeptide(L)' 'LKSPHCKLETLSLSGCMISEEGCTSLASALSFNPSHLRVLDLSYNHPGDSGVKLLSTLLENPNWRLDTLRYGR' A
#
# COMPACT_ATOMS: atom_id res chain seq x y z
N LEU A 1 -0.71 -6.13 -19.27
CA LEU A 1 -0.31 -7.23 -18.36
C LEU A 1 -1.48 -7.59 -17.44
N LYS A 2 -2.39 -8.47 -17.87
CA LYS A 2 -3.34 -9.15 -16.97
C LYS A 2 -3.18 -10.63 -17.25
N SER A 3 -2.28 -11.28 -16.53
CA SER A 3 -2.27 -12.74 -16.47
C SER A 3 -3.19 -13.13 -15.31
N PRO A 4 -4.24 -13.93 -15.54
CA PRO A 4 -5.19 -14.33 -14.48
C PRO A 4 -4.53 -15.11 -13.33
N HIS A 5 -3.27 -15.51 -13.50
CA HIS A 5 -2.48 -16.23 -12.50
C HIS A 5 -1.37 -15.39 -11.87
N CYS A 6 -1.18 -14.13 -12.28
CA CYS A 6 -0.17 -13.27 -11.69
C CYS A 6 -0.79 -12.52 -10.51
N LYS A 7 -0.45 -12.98 -9.30
CA LYS A 7 -0.89 -12.38 -8.03
C LYS A 7 0.29 -11.65 -7.43
N LEU A 8 0.18 -10.33 -7.30
CA LEU A 8 1.20 -9.54 -6.61
C LEU A 8 0.95 -9.62 -5.10
N GLU A 9 1.80 -10.36 -4.41
CA GLU A 9 1.72 -10.52 -2.94
C GLU A 9 2.57 -9.49 -2.19
N THR A 10 3.66 -9.02 -2.80
CA THR A 10 4.56 -8.03 -2.22
C THR A 10 4.78 -6.89 -3.21
N LEU A 11 4.59 -5.66 -2.73
CA LEU A 11 4.89 -4.43 -3.44
C LEU A 11 5.88 -3.62 -2.60
N SER A 12 7.11 -3.50 -3.08
CA SER A 12 8.11 -2.62 -2.48
C SER A 12 8.29 -1.38 -3.34
N LEU A 13 8.04 -0.22 -2.71
CA LEU A 13 8.26 1.11 -3.26
C LEU A 13 9.22 1.88 -2.35
N SER A 14 10.14 1.16 -1.69
CA SER A 14 11.11 1.74 -0.79
C SER A 14 11.98 2.78 -1.50
N GLY A 15 12.11 3.97 -0.92
CA GLY A 15 12.95 5.04 -1.48
C GLY A 15 12.44 5.66 -2.78
N CYS A 16 11.16 5.46 -3.12
CA CYS A 16 10.54 6.00 -4.33
C CYS A 16 10.09 7.46 -4.23
N MET A 17 10.52 8.19 -3.19
CA MET A 17 10.14 9.59 -2.93
C MET A 17 8.62 9.81 -2.86
N ILE A 18 7.88 8.82 -2.34
CA ILE A 18 6.42 8.90 -2.22
C ILE A 18 6.07 9.93 -1.14
N SER A 19 5.27 10.91 -1.55
CA SER A 19 4.70 11.94 -0.68
C SER A 19 3.35 11.51 -0.11
N GLU A 20 2.78 12.32 0.78
CA GLU A 20 1.43 12.15 1.32
C GLU A 20 0.34 12.04 0.22
N GLU A 21 0.46 12.84 -0.84
CA GLU A 21 -0.44 12.76 -2.00
C GLU A 21 -0.28 11.42 -2.75
N GLY A 22 0.96 10.95 -2.88
CA GLY A 22 1.26 9.64 -3.45
C GLY A 22 0.65 8.50 -2.62
N CYS A 23 0.70 8.59 -1.29
CA CYS A 23 0.04 7.65 -0.39
C CYS A 23 -1.48 7.68 -0.51
N THR A 24 -2.07 8.86 -0.71
CA THR A 24 -3.53 9.00 -0.95
C THR A 24 -3.93 8.31 -2.26
N SER A 25 -3.14 8.51 -3.32
CA SER A 25 -3.36 7.85 -4.61
C SER A 25 -3.20 6.33 -4.52
N LEU A 26 -2.17 5.86 -3.81
CA LEU A 26 -1.98 4.44 -3.52
C LEU A 26 -3.14 3.85 -2.74
N ALA A 27 -3.57 4.53 -1.67
CA ALA A 27 -4.68 4.08 -0.84
C ALA A 27 -5.96 3.91 -1.67
N SER A 28 -6.28 4.90 -2.51
CA SER A 28 -7.41 4.84 -3.44
C SER A 28 -7.27 3.64 -4.39
N ALA A 29 -6.14 3.50 -5.09
CA ALA A 29 -5.92 2.39 -6.02
C ALA A 29 -6.04 1.00 -5.36
N LEU A 30 -5.56 0.87 -4.12
CA LEU A 30 -5.62 -0.37 -3.36
C LEU A 30 -7.03 -0.66 -2.80
N SER A 31 -7.85 0.37 -2.55
CA SER A 31 -9.22 0.20 -2.05
C SER A 31 -10.19 -0.41 -3.06
N PHE A 32 -9.98 -0.16 -4.37
CA PHE A 32 -10.85 -0.67 -5.45
C PHE A 32 -10.47 -2.07 -5.95
N ASN A 33 -9.31 -2.59 -5.56
CA ASN A 33 -8.86 -3.92 -5.93
C ASN A 33 -8.67 -4.76 -4.67
N PRO A 34 -9.48 -5.81 -4.44
CA PRO A 34 -9.13 -6.85 -3.49
C PRO A 34 -7.90 -7.59 -4.02
N SER A 35 -6.74 -6.98 -3.80
CA SER A 35 -5.47 -7.49 -4.24
C SER A 35 -5.04 -8.63 -3.32
N HIS A 36 -4.29 -9.58 -3.86
CA HIS A 36 -3.58 -10.57 -3.06
C HIS A 36 -2.39 -9.95 -2.31
N LEU A 37 -2.28 -8.62 -2.26
CA LEU A 37 -1.16 -7.93 -1.65
C LEU A 37 -1.18 -8.17 -0.13
N ARG A 38 -0.14 -8.85 0.35
CA ARG A 38 0.11 -9.17 1.75
C ARG A 38 1.12 -8.21 2.35
N VAL A 39 2.06 -7.70 1.55
CA VAL A 39 3.12 -6.81 2.01
C VAL A 39 3.19 -5.55 1.16
N LEU A 40 3.15 -4.39 1.81
CA LEU A 40 3.41 -3.09 1.22
C LEU A 40 4.58 -2.43 1.95
N ASP A 41 5.69 -2.25 1.24
CA ASP A 41 6.89 -1.60 1.76
C ASP A 41 7.04 -0.20 1.18
N LEU A 42 6.81 0.80 2.03
CA LEU A 42 6.99 2.22 1.76
C LEU A 42 8.15 2.79 2.60
N SER A 43 9.08 1.96 3.07
CA SER A 43 10.25 2.45 3.80
C SER A 43 11.05 3.49 3.01
N TYR A 44 11.78 4.36 3.70
CA TYR A 44 12.54 5.46 3.07
C TYR A 44 11.70 6.39 2.18
N ASN A 45 10.41 6.55 2.45
CA ASN A 45 9.53 7.56 1.83
C ASN A 45 9.06 8.61 2.85
N HIS A 46 8.20 9.53 2.39
CA HIS A 46 7.64 10.62 3.18
C HIS A 46 6.09 10.58 3.12
N PRO A 47 5.46 9.53 3.66
CA PRO A 47 4.01 9.34 3.57
C PRO A 47 3.20 10.39 4.34
N GLY A 48 3.82 11.10 5.29
CA GLY A 48 3.13 12.02 6.19
C GLY A 48 2.13 11.33 7.12
N ASP A 49 1.66 12.04 8.15
CA ASP A 49 0.74 11.46 9.13
C ASP A 49 -0.60 11.10 8.48
N SER A 50 -1.12 11.94 7.58
CA SER A 50 -2.38 11.67 6.89
C SER A 50 -2.28 10.48 5.95
N GLY A 51 -1.17 10.35 5.21
CA GLY A 51 -0.95 9.24 4.30
C GLY A 51 -0.81 7.91 5.05
N VAL A 52 -0.09 7.90 6.19
CA VAL A 52 -0.03 6.72 7.08
C VAL A 52 -1.41 6.38 7.63
N LYS A 53 -2.19 7.38 8.07
CA LYS A 53 -3.55 7.15 8.57
C LYS A 53 -4.46 6.54 7.50
N LEU A 54 -4.43 7.08 6.29
CA LEU A 54 -5.17 6.55 5.13
C LEU A 54 -4.77 5.12 4.78
N LEU A 55 -3.47 4.80 4.81
CA LEU A 55 -2.99 3.43 4.56
C LEU A 55 -3.30 2.47 5.72
N SER A 56 -3.51 3.00 6.92
CA SER A 56 -3.87 2.19 8.09
C SER A 56 -5.36 1.88 8.14
N THR A 57 -6.25 2.80 7.76
CA THR A 57 -7.71 2.52 7.69
C THR A 57 -8.03 1.41 6.70
N LEU A 58 -7.17 1.25 5.71
CA LEU A 58 -7.21 0.19 4.74
C LEU A 58 -6.97 -1.22 5.34
N LEU A 59 -6.22 -1.32 6.44
CA LEU A 59 -6.06 -2.56 7.22
C LEU A 59 -7.35 -2.97 7.94
N GLU A 60 -8.25 -2.02 8.17
CA GLU A 60 -9.55 -2.27 8.81
C GLU A 60 -10.58 -2.85 7.83
N ASN A 61 -10.28 -2.85 6.53
CA ASN A 61 -11.18 -3.38 5.51
C ASN A 61 -11.18 -4.93 5.55
N PRO A 62 -12.30 -5.61 5.85
CA PRO A 62 -12.35 -7.06 6.00
C PRO A 62 -12.09 -7.82 4.68
N ASN A 63 -12.26 -7.15 3.53
CA ASN A 63 -11.98 -7.72 2.22
C ASN A 63 -10.51 -7.55 1.81
N TRP A 64 -9.73 -6.77 2.56
CA TRP A 64 -8.32 -6.61 2.31
C TRP A 64 -7.51 -7.30 3.40
N ARG A 65 -6.51 -8.08 2.98
CA ARG A 65 -5.64 -8.83 3.89
C ARG A 65 -4.18 -8.45 3.72
N LEU A 66 -3.86 -7.18 3.95
CA LEU A 66 -2.48 -6.75 4.09
C LEU A 66 -1.96 -7.23 5.45
N ASP A 67 -0.94 -8.07 5.45
CA ASP A 67 -0.32 -8.59 6.68
C ASP A 67 0.75 -7.64 7.22
N THR A 68 1.39 -6.88 6.34
CA THR A 68 2.52 -6.04 6.72
C THR A 68 2.53 -4.73 5.92
N LEU A 69 2.57 -3.63 6.65
CA LEU A 69 2.78 -2.28 6.14
C LEU A 69 4.06 -1.71 6.76
N ARG A 70 5.05 -1.31 5.93
CA ARG A 70 6.30 -0.68 6.38
C ARG A 70 6.37 0.75 5.86
N TYR A 71 6.70 1.73 6.71
CA TYR A 71 6.79 3.15 6.32
C TYR A 71 7.82 3.95 7.12
N GLY A 72 8.80 3.26 7.74
CA GLY A 72 9.89 3.87 8.50
C GLY A 72 11.19 4.03 7.70
N ARG A 73 12.19 4.62 8.35
CA ARG A 73 13.61 4.58 7.93
C ARG A 73 14.30 3.36 8.51
#